data_AF-A0A7K9S1N7-F1
#
_entry.id   AF-A0A7K9S1N7-F1
#
_cell.length_a   1.000
_cell.length_b   1.000
_cell.length_c   1.000
_cell.angle_alpha   90.00
_cell.angle_beta   90.00
_cell.angle_gamma   90.00
#
_symmetry.space_group_name_H-M   'P 1'
#
loop_
_entity.id
_entity.type
_entity.pdbx_description
1 polymer ?
#
loop_
_entity_poly.entity_id
_entity_poly.type
_entity_poly.pdbx_seq_one_letter_code
_entity_poly.pdbx_strand_id
1 'polypeptide(L)'
;LRPHLFPVTVLGQVICGLAQVFILGMPSRIASVWFGSHEVSTACSIAVFGNQLGIAAGFLVPPVLIPNVEDVEKLAYHISIMFFMTAGVASALFILVIIVFKEKPPNPPSRAQASIQSRPTVEYSYVQSILRLLRNANFLLLMVTYGLNVGCFYALSTLLNRMVIRHYPGEEVNAGRIGLTIVLSGMVGALISGIWLDKTKTYKQTTLVVYIMSLVGMIVYTFTLSLGHLWVVFVTAGLLGFFMTGYLPLGFEFAAELTYPESEGTSSGLLNVSAQIFGIAFTIGQGQIMDRFGTKAGNLLLCSVLFLGTIMTAFIKSDLRRQQADLENEQT
;
A
#
# COMPACT_ATOMS: atom_id res chain seq x y z
N LEU A 1 12.84 -7.40 -28.82
CA LEU A 1 11.93 -6.32 -28.40
C LEU A 1 12.06 -5.12 -29.34
N ARG A 2 10.94 -4.48 -29.71
CA ARG A 2 10.91 -3.31 -30.62
C ARG A 2 11.23 -2.02 -29.84
N PRO A 3 12.44 -1.43 -29.96
CA PRO A 3 12.88 -0.34 -29.07
C PRO A 3 12.04 0.93 -29.21
N HIS A 4 11.48 1.18 -30.40
CA HIS A 4 10.62 2.33 -30.68
C HIS A 4 9.29 2.33 -29.90
N LEU A 5 8.89 1.19 -29.32
CA LEU A 5 7.68 1.08 -28.49
C LEU A 5 7.94 1.35 -27.00
N PHE A 6 9.20 1.54 -26.60
CA PHE A 6 9.55 1.88 -25.23
C PHE A 6 8.90 3.19 -24.76
N PRO A 7 8.92 4.31 -25.52
CA PRO A 7 8.24 5.55 -25.12
C PRO A 7 6.73 5.38 -24.93
N VAL A 8 6.09 4.54 -25.76
CA VAL A 8 4.65 4.23 -25.65
C VAL A 8 4.37 3.50 -24.33
N THR A 9 5.24 2.56 -23.96
CA THR A 9 5.13 1.84 -22.69
C THR A 9 5.28 2.79 -21.51
N VAL A 10 6.28 3.69 -21.57
CA VAL A 10 6.49 4.71 -20.53
C VAL A 10 5.28 5.63 -20.39
N LEU A 11 4.72 6.11 -21.51
CA LEU A 11 3.51 6.92 -21.50
C LEU A 11 2.33 6.18 -20.85
N GLY A 12 2.14 4.90 -21.18
CA GLY A 12 1.11 4.07 -20.57
C GLY A 12 1.30 3.92 -19.05
N GLN A 13 2.54 3.71 -18.59
CA GLN A 13 2.85 3.64 -17.16
C GLN A 13 2.61 4.97 -16.44
N VAL A 14 2.93 6.11 -17.06
CA VAL A 14 2.62 7.44 -16.51
C VAL A 14 1.12 7.65 -16.35
N ILE A 15 0.33 7.28 -17.37
CA ILE A 15 -1.14 7.36 -17.31
C ILE A 15 -1.68 6.46 -16.19
N CYS A 16 -1.17 5.22 -16.07
CA CYS A 16 -1.58 4.30 -15.00
C CYS A 16 -1.21 4.85 -13.61
N GLY A 17 -0.01 5.42 -13.45
CA GLY A 17 0.44 6.04 -12.20
C GLY A 17 -0.42 7.24 -11.79
N LEU A 18 -0.83 8.09 -12.75
CA LEU A 18 -1.77 9.17 -12.49
C LEU A 18 -3.16 8.64 -12.10
N ALA A 19 -3.65 7.61 -12.79
CA ALA A 19 -4.92 6.96 -12.49
C ALA A 19 -4.96 6.35 -11.08
N GLN A 20 -3.83 5.80 -10.61
CA GLN A 20 -3.71 5.17 -9.28
C GLN A 20 -4.08 6.13 -8.13
N VAL A 21 -3.74 7.42 -8.26
CA VAL A 21 -4.06 8.45 -7.25
C VAL A 21 -5.58 8.57 -7.06
N PHE A 22 -6.34 8.53 -8.16
CA PHE A 22 -7.80 8.59 -8.11
C PHE A 22 -8.37 7.29 -7.54
N ILE A 23 -7.87 6.13 -7.96
CA ILE A 23 -8.35 4.81 -7.53
C ILE A 23 -8.23 4.63 -6.02
N LEU A 24 -7.13 5.08 -5.41
CA LEU A 24 -6.93 4.95 -3.95
C LEU A 24 -7.83 5.89 -3.13
N GLY A 25 -8.19 7.06 -3.66
CA GLY A 25 -9.05 8.04 -2.97
C GLY A 25 -10.56 7.85 -3.20
N MET A 26 -10.97 7.08 -4.20
CA MET A 26 -12.38 6.87 -4.54
C MET A 26 -13.20 6.07 -3.50
N PRO A 27 -12.69 5.00 -2.85
CA PRO A 27 -13.46 4.17 -1.93
C PRO A 27 -14.19 4.97 -0.84
N SER A 28 -13.50 5.86 -0.14
CA SER A 28 -14.07 6.67 0.95
C SER A 28 -15.09 7.67 0.43
N ARG A 29 -14.83 8.28 -0.73
CA ARG A 29 -15.74 9.24 -1.35
C ARG A 29 -17.03 8.57 -1.82
N ILE A 30 -16.94 7.42 -2.49
CA ILE A 30 -18.12 6.67 -2.93
C ILE A 30 -18.91 6.18 -1.73
N ALA A 31 -18.23 5.59 -0.74
CA ALA A 31 -18.86 5.07 0.46
C ALA A 31 -19.64 6.17 1.20
N SER A 32 -19.03 7.34 1.39
CA SER A 32 -19.72 8.46 2.04
C SER A 32 -20.90 8.97 1.22
N VAL A 33 -20.81 9.10 -0.11
CA VAL A 33 -21.88 9.64 -1.00
C VAL A 33 -23.10 8.73 -1.12
N TRP A 34 -22.88 7.41 -1.11
CA TRP A 34 -23.91 6.44 -1.45
C TRP A 34 -24.51 5.69 -0.26
N PHE A 35 -23.79 5.60 0.86
CA PHE A 35 -24.19 4.77 2.01
C PHE A 35 -24.47 5.61 3.25
N GLY A 36 -25.39 5.14 4.09
CA GLY A 36 -25.70 5.75 5.38
C GLY A 36 -24.55 5.55 6.38
N SER A 37 -24.50 6.37 7.43
CA SER A 37 -23.38 6.42 8.40
C SER A 37 -23.00 5.06 9.01
N HIS A 38 -23.94 4.13 9.12
CA HIS A 38 -23.73 2.80 9.68
C HIS A 38 -23.11 1.79 8.68
N GLU A 39 -23.13 2.10 7.37
CA GLU A 39 -22.68 1.23 6.28
C GLU A 39 -21.45 1.79 5.54
N VAL A 40 -21.11 3.08 5.72
CA VAL A 40 -19.97 3.75 5.06
C VAL A 40 -18.65 2.99 5.31
N SER A 41 -18.37 2.60 6.55
CA SER A 41 -17.12 1.89 6.89
C SER A 41 -17.02 0.53 6.18
N THR A 42 -18.13 -0.22 6.16
CA THR A 42 -18.22 -1.51 5.48
C THR A 42 -18.05 -1.37 3.97
N ALA A 43 -18.76 -0.41 3.35
CA ALA A 43 -18.66 -0.16 1.92
C ALA A 43 -17.25 0.30 1.49
N CYS A 44 -16.63 1.17 2.29
CA CYS A 44 -15.25 1.60 2.08
C CYS A 44 -14.28 0.41 2.18
N SER A 45 -14.42 -0.42 3.23
CA SER A 45 -13.59 -1.60 3.45
C SER A 45 -13.68 -2.57 2.26
N ILE A 46 -14.88 -2.90 1.77
CA ILE A 46 -15.08 -3.78 0.60
C ILE A 46 -14.35 -3.24 -0.64
N ALA A 47 -14.41 -1.93 -0.88
CA ALA A 47 -13.73 -1.30 -2.01
C ALA A 47 -12.20 -1.35 -1.86
N VAL A 48 -11.67 -1.14 -0.66
CA VAL A 48 -10.22 -1.28 -0.37
C VAL A 48 -9.77 -2.75 -0.51
N PHE A 49 -10.60 -3.71 -0.09
CA PHE A 49 -10.36 -5.14 -0.31
C PHE A 49 -10.21 -5.48 -1.81
N GLY A 50 -11.01 -4.83 -2.66
CA GLY A 50 -10.89 -4.95 -4.12
C GLY A 50 -9.50 -4.55 -4.64
N ASN A 51 -8.88 -3.51 -4.07
CA ASN A 51 -7.52 -3.10 -4.42
C ASN A 51 -6.50 -4.21 -4.10
N GLN A 52 -6.60 -4.78 -2.89
CA GLN A 52 -5.70 -5.87 -2.48
C GLN A 52 -5.87 -7.13 -3.33
N LEU A 53 -7.10 -7.46 -3.73
CA LEU A 53 -7.35 -8.55 -4.67
C LEU A 53 -6.73 -8.28 -6.05
N GLY A 54 -6.76 -7.04 -6.52
CA GLY A 54 -6.09 -6.63 -7.76
C GLY A 54 -4.57 -6.82 -7.68
N ILE A 55 -3.94 -6.42 -6.57
CA ILE A 55 -2.50 -6.62 -6.33
C ILE A 55 -2.18 -8.12 -6.28
N ALA A 56 -2.98 -8.92 -5.56
CA ALA A 56 -2.85 -10.36 -5.48
C ALA A 56 -2.92 -11.03 -6.87
N ALA A 57 -3.87 -10.63 -7.71
CA ALA A 57 -3.94 -11.07 -9.10
C ALA A 57 -2.70 -10.65 -9.89
N GLY A 58 -2.20 -9.42 -9.68
CA GLY A 58 -0.97 -8.91 -10.30
C GLY A 58 0.29 -9.70 -9.99
N PHE A 59 0.36 -10.40 -8.85
CA PHE A 59 1.46 -11.32 -8.54
C PHE A 59 1.34 -12.68 -9.24
N LEU A 60 0.13 -13.14 -9.54
CA LEU A 60 -0.11 -14.49 -10.06
C LEU A 60 -0.27 -14.53 -11.58
N VAL A 61 -0.98 -13.54 -12.14
CA VAL A 61 -1.34 -13.47 -13.56
C VAL A 61 -0.08 -13.41 -14.45
N PRO A 62 0.91 -12.53 -14.23
CA PRO A 62 2.09 -12.48 -15.10
C PRO A 62 2.92 -13.77 -15.10
N PRO A 63 3.29 -14.38 -13.95
CA PRO A 63 4.07 -15.63 -13.96
C PRO A 63 3.34 -16.84 -14.56
N VAL A 64 1.99 -16.86 -14.53
CA VAL A 64 1.21 -17.95 -15.12
C VAL A 64 1.03 -17.79 -16.63
N LEU A 65 0.86 -16.55 -17.11
CA LEU A 65 0.65 -16.27 -18.53
C LEU A 65 1.94 -16.15 -19.34
N ILE A 66 3.06 -15.82 -18.70
CA ILE A 66 4.33 -15.58 -19.37
C ILE A 66 5.25 -16.79 -19.13
N PRO A 67 5.31 -17.76 -20.07
CA PRO A 67 6.19 -18.90 -19.93
C PRO A 67 7.65 -18.45 -20.02
N ASN A 68 8.52 -19.12 -19.27
CA ASN A 68 9.96 -18.90 -19.35
C ASN A 68 10.50 -19.55 -20.65
N VAL A 69 10.42 -18.81 -21.75
CA VAL A 69 10.90 -19.21 -23.07
C VAL A 69 12.04 -18.30 -23.51
N GLU A 70 13.12 -18.89 -24.02
CA GLU A 70 14.25 -18.14 -24.58
C GLU A 70 13.87 -17.42 -25.89
N ASP A 71 12.80 -17.86 -26.54
CA ASP A 71 12.25 -17.28 -27.76
C ASP A 71 11.60 -15.92 -27.46
N VAL A 72 12.32 -14.86 -27.85
CA VAL A 72 11.92 -13.46 -27.67
C VAL A 72 10.60 -13.12 -28.36
N GLU A 73 10.25 -13.79 -29.46
CA GLU A 73 8.99 -13.53 -30.17
C GLU A 73 7.81 -14.13 -29.41
N LYS A 74 7.96 -15.36 -28.89
CA LYS A 74 6.95 -15.99 -28.02
C LYS A 74 6.77 -15.21 -26.73
N LEU A 75 7.86 -14.72 -26.12
CA LEU A 75 7.78 -13.88 -24.93
C LEU A 75 7.00 -12.59 -25.21
N ALA A 76 7.30 -11.90 -26.31
CA ALA A 76 6.60 -10.69 -26.71
C ALA A 76 5.11 -10.95 -26.99
N TYR A 77 4.77 -12.10 -27.59
CA TYR A 77 3.39 -12.50 -27.84
C TYR A 77 2.59 -12.69 -26.54
N HIS A 78 3.13 -13.39 -25.55
CA HIS A 78 2.45 -13.60 -24.26
C HIS A 78 2.30 -12.31 -23.46
N ILE A 79 3.33 -11.44 -23.46
CA ILE A 79 3.25 -10.10 -22.86
C ILE A 79 2.16 -9.27 -23.53
N SER A 80 2.07 -9.31 -24.87
CA SER A 80 1.05 -8.61 -25.65
C SER A 80 -0.36 -9.10 -25.30
N ILE A 81 -0.57 -10.43 -25.23
CA ILE A 81 -1.84 -11.02 -24.79
C ILE A 81 -2.24 -10.51 -23.40
N MET A 82 -1.30 -10.50 -22.44
CA MET A 82 -1.56 -10.03 -21.08
C MET A 82 -2.02 -8.56 -21.09
N PHE A 83 -1.35 -7.69 -21.85
CA PHE A 83 -1.75 -6.29 -21.98
C PHE A 83 -3.11 -6.13 -22.66
N PHE A 84 -3.39 -6.85 -23.74
CA PHE A 84 -4.70 -6.80 -24.42
C PHE A 84 -5.83 -7.33 -23.54
N MET A 85 -5.59 -8.40 -22.78
CA MET A 85 -6.55 -8.94 -21.82
C MET A 85 -6.85 -7.91 -20.72
N THR A 86 -5.81 -7.28 -20.17
CA THR A 86 -5.96 -6.24 -19.14
C THR A 86 -6.72 -5.03 -19.68
N ALA A 87 -6.40 -4.59 -20.91
CA ALA A 87 -7.10 -3.50 -21.59
C ALA A 87 -8.57 -3.86 -21.86
N GLY A 88 -8.88 -5.11 -22.25
CA GLY A 88 -10.22 -5.60 -22.46
C GLY A 88 -11.05 -5.57 -21.18
N VAL A 89 -10.51 -6.10 -20.08
CA VAL A 89 -11.16 -6.07 -18.75
C VAL A 89 -11.38 -4.63 -18.28
N ALA A 90 -10.36 -3.76 -18.38
CA ALA A 90 -10.47 -2.36 -18.01
C ALA A 90 -11.53 -1.61 -18.84
N SER A 91 -11.59 -1.87 -20.15
CA SER A 91 -12.59 -1.27 -21.04
C SER A 91 -14.00 -1.74 -20.73
N ALA A 92 -14.18 -3.04 -20.43
CA ALA A 92 -15.47 -3.59 -20.02
C ALA A 92 -15.94 -2.97 -18.69
N LEU A 93 -15.04 -2.85 -17.70
CA LEU A 93 -15.35 -2.18 -16.43
C LEU A 93 -15.70 -0.71 -16.63
N PHE A 94 -14.98 0.01 -17.50
CA PHE A 94 -15.29 1.39 -17.84
C PHE A 94 -16.68 1.55 -18.45
N ILE A 95 -17.04 0.70 -19.42
CA ILE A 95 -18.39 0.69 -20.02
C ILE A 95 -19.45 0.38 -18.96
N LEU A 96 -19.19 -0.60 -18.08
CA LEU A 96 -20.11 -0.96 -17.00
C LEU A 96 -20.32 0.21 -16.04
N VAL A 97 -19.27 0.95 -15.68
CA VAL A 97 -19.37 2.16 -14.85
C VAL A 97 -20.21 3.22 -15.54
N ILE A 98 -20.05 3.45 -16.85
CA ILE A 98 -20.88 4.43 -17.59
C ILE A 98 -22.36 4.04 -17.58
N ILE A 99 -22.68 2.75 -17.74
CA ILE A 99 -24.07 2.27 -17.84
C ILE A 99 -24.75 2.22 -16.47
N VAL A 100 -24.04 1.75 -15.45
CA VAL A 100 -24.63 1.38 -14.15
C VAL A 100 -24.43 2.46 -13.09
N PHE A 101 -23.30 3.17 -13.10
CA PHE A 101 -22.94 4.09 -12.04
C PHE A 101 -23.61 5.45 -12.26
N LYS A 102 -24.44 5.87 -11.29
CA LYS A 102 -24.99 7.23 -11.25
C LYS A 102 -24.05 8.12 -10.43
N GLU A 103 -24.06 9.42 -10.69
CA GLU A 103 -23.17 10.37 -10.00
C GLU A 103 -23.47 10.48 -8.49
N LYS A 104 -24.75 10.48 -8.13
CA LYS A 104 -25.24 10.55 -6.74
C LYS A 104 -26.64 9.94 -6.64
N PRO A 105 -27.02 9.38 -5.48
CA PRO A 105 -28.39 8.93 -5.27
C PRO A 105 -29.37 10.12 -5.35
N PRO A 106 -30.62 9.92 -5.82
CA PRO A 106 -31.61 11.01 -5.92
C PRO A 106 -31.95 11.65 -4.58
N ASN A 107 -31.86 10.89 -3.49
CA ASN A 107 -32.07 11.35 -2.12
C ASN A 107 -30.79 11.13 -1.30
N PRO A 108 -30.37 12.11 -0.47
CA PRO A 108 -29.17 11.98 0.35
C PRO A 108 -29.34 10.86 1.38
N PRO A 109 -28.40 9.91 1.49
CA PRO A 109 -28.54 8.74 2.35
C PRO A 109 -28.37 9.06 3.85
N SER A 110 -27.90 10.26 4.23
CA SER A 110 -27.80 10.66 5.63
C SER A 110 -28.04 12.16 5.86
N ARG A 111 -28.50 12.50 7.08
CA ARG A 111 -28.61 13.90 7.56
C ARG A 111 -27.27 14.63 7.56
N ALA A 112 -26.17 13.91 7.84
CA ALA A 112 -24.81 14.45 7.80
C ALA A 112 -24.45 14.93 6.38
N GLN A 113 -24.84 14.17 5.36
CA GLN A 113 -24.59 14.52 3.97
C GLN A 113 -25.42 15.69 3.46
N ALA A 114 -26.68 15.79 3.91
CA ALA A 114 -27.50 16.97 3.69
C ALA A 114 -26.89 18.21 4.37
N SER A 115 -26.29 18.06 5.56
CA SER A 115 -25.64 19.16 6.29
C SER A 115 -24.33 19.63 5.64
N ILE A 116 -23.57 18.72 5.00
CA ILE A 116 -22.35 19.05 4.25
C ILE A 116 -22.68 19.78 2.95
N GLN A 117 -23.76 19.40 2.24
CA GLN A 117 -24.25 20.14 1.07
C GLN A 117 -24.77 21.54 1.42
N SER A 118 -25.29 21.75 2.63
CA SER A 118 -25.78 23.05 3.09
C SER A 118 -24.72 23.95 3.72
N ARG A 119 -23.51 23.44 4.00
CA ARG A 119 -22.42 24.27 4.54
C ARG A 119 -21.78 25.08 3.41
N PRO A 120 -21.55 26.40 3.60
CA PRO A 120 -20.75 27.16 2.64
C PRO A 120 -19.37 26.50 2.55
N THR A 121 -18.84 26.36 1.34
CA THR A 121 -17.48 25.87 1.07
C THR A 121 -16.50 26.83 1.75
N VAL A 122 -16.19 26.57 3.02
CA VAL A 122 -15.08 27.23 3.69
C VAL A 122 -13.87 26.94 2.83
N GLU A 123 -13.19 27.99 2.36
CA GLU A 123 -11.92 27.89 1.66
C GLU A 123 -10.88 27.29 2.62
N TYR A 124 -10.94 25.99 2.83
CA TYR A 124 -9.87 25.22 3.45
C TYR A 124 -8.70 25.36 2.50
N SER A 125 -7.77 26.25 2.84
CA SER A 125 -6.57 26.44 2.04
C SER A 125 -5.73 25.17 2.15
N TYR A 126 -5.88 24.30 1.15
CA TYR A 126 -5.21 23.00 1.07
C TYR A 126 -3.69 23.13 1.21
N VAL A 127 -3.12 24.18 0.63
CA VAL A 127 -1.69 24.52 0.75
C VAL A 127 -1.30 24.86 2.18
N GLN A 128 -2.13 25.63 2.90
CA GLN A 128 -1.87 25.94 4.31
C GLN A 128 -1.99 24.69 5.20
N SER A 129 -2.95 23.81 4.91
CA SER A 129 -3.07 22.50 5.59
C SER A 129 -1.78 21.68 5.43
N ILE A 130 -1.29 21.53 4.18
CA ILE A 130 0.00 20.85 3.92
C ILE A 130 1.15 21.51 4.68
N LEU A 131 1.24 22.85 4.66
CA LEU A 131 2.32 23.56 5.34
C LEU A 131 2.30 23.34 6.86
N ARG A 132 1.11 23.28 7.48
CA ARG A 132 0.95 22.97 8.91
C ARG A 132 1.35 21.53 9.23
N LEU A 133 0.95 20.58 8.39
CA LEU A 133 1.34 19.18 8.51
C LEU A 133 2.86 19.03 8.45
N LEU A 134 3.50 19.67 7.48
CA LEU A 134 4.97 19.66 7.32
C LEU A 134 5.71 20.41 8.44
N ARG A 135 5.03 21.23 9.27
CA ARG A 135 5.63 21.83 10.47
C ARG A 135 5.48 20.95 11.71
N ASN A 136 4.65 19.91 11.68
CA ASN A 136 4.46 19.01 12.80
C ASN A 136 5.58 17.95 12.81
N ALA A 137 6.53 18.08 13.75
CA ALA A 137 7.68 17.19 13.85
C ALA A 137 7.32 15.71 14.06
N ASN A 138 6.28 15.42 14.85
CA ASN A 138 5.83 14.04 15.09
C ASN A 138 5.21 13.45 13.81
N PHE A 139 4.43 14.25 13.08
CA PHE A 139 3.89 13.83 11.79
C PHE A 139 4.97 13.64 10.73
N LEU A 140 5.98 14.51 10.66
CA LEU A 140 7.12 14.32 9.76
C LEU A 140 7.88 13.03 10.08
N LEU A 141 8.10 12.73 11.36
CA LEU A 141 8.77 11.51 11.79
C LEU A 141 7.93 10.28 11.42
N LEU A 142 6.60 10.34 11.60
CA LEU A 142 5.68 9.30 11.14
C LEU A 142 5.71 9.16 9.61
N MET A 143 5.68 10.27 8.88
CA MET A 143 5.71 10.30 7.41
C MET A 143 6.97 9.61 6.88
N VAL A 144 8.14 9.94 7.44
CA VAL A 144 9.40 9.28 7.06
C VAL A 144 9.38 7.80 7.43
N THR A 145 9.08 7.44 8.68
CA THR A 145 9.09 6.04 9.13
C THR A 145 8.11 5.17 8.35
N TYR A 146 6.94 5.72 8.03
CA TYR A 146 5.95 5.10 7.16
C TYR A 146 6.49 4.88 5.76
N GLY A 147 7.08 5.92 5.18
CA GLY A 147 7.73 5.83 3.89
C GLY A 147 8.84 4.79 3.85
N LEU A 148 9.65 4.68 4.91
CA LEU A 148 10.69 3.66 5.03
C LEU A 148 10.11 2.24 5.01
N ASN A 149 9.07 1.96 5.80
CA ASN A 149 8.47 0.63 5.89
C ASN A 149 7.75 0.24 4.59
N VAL A 150 6.81 1.08 4.16
CA VAL A 150 6.00 0.82 2.95
C VAL A 150 6.87 0.83 1.70
N GLY A 151 7.88 1.70 1.64
CA GLY A 151 8.88 1.69 0.58
C GLY A 151 9.67 0.38 0.52
N CYS A 152 10.08 -0.17 1.68
CA CYS A 152 10.72 -1.49 1.73
C CYS A 152 9.77 -2.59 1.24
N PHE A 153 8.49 -2.52 1.60
CA PHE A 153 7.47 -3.45 1.13
C PHE A 153 7.30 -3.40 -0.40
N TYR A 154 7.30 -2.20 -1.00
CA TYR A 154 7.24 -2.03 -2.45
C TYR A 154 8.49 -2.57 -3.15
N ALA A 155 9.67 -2.33 -2.59
CA ALA A 155 10.92 -2.85 -3.14
C ALA A 155 10.98 -4.39 -3.07
N LEU A 156 10.62 -4.97 -1.92
CA LEU A 156 10.48 -6.41 -1.72
C LEU A 156 9.51 -7.01 -2.73
N SER A 157 8.32 -6.42 -2.87
CA SER A 157 7.27 -6.85 -3.79
C SER A 157 7.73 -6.84 -5.24
N THR A 158 8.36 -5.75 -5.66
CA THR A 158 8.82 -5.57 -7.05
C THR A 158 9.93 -6.54 -7.42
N LEU A 159 10.88 -6.75 -6.50
CA LEU A 159 12.04 -7.60 -6.74
C LEU A 159 11.81 -9.07 -6.33
N LEU A 160 10.63 -9.41 -5.81
CA LEU A 160 10.31 -10.74 -5.29
C LEU A 160 10.59 -11.85 -6.31
N ASN A 161 10.04 -11.70 -7.52
CA ASN A 161 10.21 -12.68 -8.58
C ASN A 161 11.70 -12.90 -8.89
N ARG A 162 12.45 -11.80 -8.99
CA ARG A 162 13.91 -11.83 -9.21
C ARG A 162 14.65 -12.55 -8.09
N MET A 163 14.26 -12.32 -6.84
CA MET A 163 14.87 -12.94 -5.66
C MET A 163 14.63 -14.45 -5.60
N VAL A 164 13.39 -14.87 -5.87
CA VAL A 164 12.99 -16.28 -5.81
C VAL A 164 13.63 -17.06 -6.95
N ILE A 165 13.53 -16.60 -8.20
CA ILE A 165 14.10 -17.31 -9.37
C ILE A 165 15.61 -17.50 -9.23
N ARG A 166 16.32 -16.54 -8.63
CA ARG A 166 17.78 -16.65 -8.42
C ARG A 166 18.18 -17.78 -7.47
N HIS A 167 17.31 -18.17 -6.53
CA HIS A 167 17.56 -19.28 -5.60
C HIS A 167 16.83 -20.56 -5.98
N TYR A 168 15.72 -20.43 -6.71
CA TYR A 168 14.86 -21.52 -7.15
C TYR A 168 14.58 -21.35 -8.66
N PRO A 169 15.51 -21.77 -9.54
CA PRO A 169 15.34 -21.66 -10.98
C PRO A 169 14.12 -22.45 -11.48
N GLY A 170 13.29 -21.86 -12.35
CA GLY A 170 12.09 -22.50 -12.90
C GLY A 170 10.84 -22.46 -11.99
N GLU A 171 10.92 -21.72 -10.87
CA GLU A 171 9.83 -21.59 -9.91
C GLU A 171 9.07 -20.25 -10.02
N GLU A 172 8.90 -19.72 -11.24
CA GLU A 172 8.24 -18.42 -11.48
C GLU A 172 6.80 -18.40 -10.95
N VAL A 173 6.05 -19.48 -11.18
CA VAL A 173 4.67 -19.61 -10.68
C VAL A 173 4.65 -19.62 -9.16
N ASN A 174 5.62 -20.29 -8.52
CA ASN A 174 5.72 -20.31 -7.07
C ASN A 174 6.20 -18.98 -6.50
N ALA A 175 7.03 -18.21 -7.22
CA ALA A 175 7.35 -16.82 -6.88
C ALA A 175 6.08 -15.94 -6.88
N GLY A 176 5.23 -16.09 -7.89
CA GLY A 176 3.91 -15.44 -7.94
C GLY A 176 3.00 -15.84 -6.77
N ARG A 177 2.98 -17.13 -6.42
CA ARG A 177 2.22 -17.64 -5.25
C ARG A 177 2.77 -17.15 -3.90
N ILE A 178 4.09 -16.97 -3.78
CA ILE A 178 4.69 -16.33 -2.61
C ILE A 178 4.21 -14.88 -2.51
N GLY A 179 4.19 -14.15 -3.63
CA GLY A 179 3.65 -12.79 -3.69
C GLY A 179 2.18 -12.73 -3.30
N LEU A 180 1.36 -13.66 -3.80
CA LEU A 180 -0.03 -13.82 -3.39
C LEU A 180 -0.14 -14.07 -1.87
N THR A 181 0.72 -14.93 -1.32
CA THR A 181 0.75 -15.25 0.11
C THR A 181 1.03 -13.99 0.93
N ILE A 182 2.03 -13.19 0.55
CA ILE A 182 2.37 -11.91 1.18
C ILE A 182 1.15 -10.98 1.24
N VAL A 183 0.44 -10.83 0.12
CA VAL A 183 -0.72 -9.93 0.04
C VAL A 183 -1.88 -10.43 0.90
N LEU A 184 -2.23 -11.72 0.80
CA LEU A 184 -3.33 -12.31 1.56
C LEU A 184 -3.06 -12.29 3.07
N SER A 185 -1.86 -12.68 3.50
CA SER A 185 -1.45 -12.56 4.90
C SER A 185 -1.48 -11.10 5.36
N GLY A 186 -1.08 -10.18 4.48
CA GLY A 186 -1.09 -8.75 4.74
C GLY A 186 -2.49 -8.17 4.96
N MET A 187 -3.48 -8.66 4.21
CA MET A 187 -4.89 -8.29 4.40
C MET A 187 -5.40 -8.73 5.77
N VAL A 188 -5.04 -9.94 6.21
CA VAL A 188 -5.38 -10.44 7.55
C VAL A 188 -4.68 -9.59 8.62
N GLY A 189 -3.41 -9.24 8.41
CA GLY A 189 -2.65 -8.36 9.30
C GLY A 189 -3.31 -6.99 9.47
N ALA A 190 -3.70 -6.35 8.36
CA ALA A 190 -4.39 -5.07 8.32
C ALA A 190 -5.73 -5.09 9.08
N LEU A 191 -6.51 -6.15 8.92
CA LEU A 191 -7.77 -6.34 9.65
C LEU A 191 -7.54 -6.48 11.15
N ILE A 192 -6.63 -7.36 11.56
CA ILE A 192 -6.36 -7.62 12.98
C ILE A 192 -5.80 -6.35 13.64
N SER A 193 -4.89 -5.65 12.97
CA SER A 193 -4.31 -4.41 13.49
C SER A 193 -5.35 -3.29 13.62
N GLY A 194 -6.29 -3.19 12.67
CA GLY A 194 -7.40 -2.24 12.74
C GLY A 194 -8.31 -2.52 13.94
N ILE A 195 -8.80 -3.75 14.06
CA ILE A 195 -9.67 -4.18 15.18
C ILE A 195 -8.96 -3.99 16.53
N TRP A 196 -7.65 -4.27 16.59
CA TRP A 196 -6.85 -4.10 17.79
C TRP A 196 -6.74 -2.62 18.19
N LEU A 197 -6.52 -1.72 17.23
CA LEU A 197 -6.47 -0.28 17.48
C LEU A 197 -7.82 0.27 17.91
N ASP A 198 -8.92 -0.17 17.28
CA ASP A 198 -10.27 0.30 17.65
C ASP A 198 -10.57 0.02 19.13
N LYS A 199 -10.11 -1.12 19.64
CA LYS A 199 -10.32 -1.52 21.04
C LYS A 199 -9.32 -0.91 22.01
N THR A 200 -8.04 -0.95 21.69
CA THR A 200 -6.98 -0.57 22.64
C THR A 200 -6.62 0.91 22.56
N LYS A 201 -6.85 1.54 21.40
CA LYS A 201 -6.40 2.88 21.03
C LYS A 201 -4.91 3.16 21.30
N THR A 202 -4.08 2.11 21.32
CA THR A 202 -2.64 2.18 21.61
C THR A 202 -1.82 2.39 20.34
N TYR A 203 -2.08 3.49 19.62
CA TYR A 203 -1.51 3.75 18.28
C TYR A 203 0.02 3.64 18.23
N LYS A 204 0.74 4.37 19.09
CA LYS A 204 2.21 4.36 19.11
C LYS A 204 2.79 2.97 19.40
N GLN A 205 2.29 2.30 20.44
CA GLN A 205 2.83 1.01 20.89
C GLN A 205 2.60 -0.06 19.82
N THR A 206 1.39 -0.13 19.27
CA THR A 206 1.04 -1.08 18.21
C THR A 206 1.89 -0.83 16.95
N THR A 207 2.05 0.44 16.56
CA THR A 207 2.91 0.84 15.43
C THR A 207 4.35 0.38 15.64
N LEU A 208 4.92 0.60 16.83
CA LEU A 208 6.30 0.20 17.15
C LEU A 208 6.47 -1.33 17.13
N VAL A 209 5.54 -2.08 17.74
CA VAL A 209 5.58 -3.55 17.76
C VAL A 209 5.51 -4.12 16.35
N VAL A 210 4.57 -3.64 15.52
CA VAL A 210 4.45 -4.10 14.13
C VAL A 210 5.67 -3.74 13.28
N TYR A 211 6.30 -2.59 13.54
CA TYR A 211 7.55 -2.22 12.88
C TYR A 211 8.70 -3.17 13.26
N ILE A 212 8.87 -3.47 14.55
CA ILE A 212 9.87 -4.42 15.04
C ILE A 212 9.63 -5.80 14.42
N MET A 213 8.38 -6.26 14.39
CA MET A 213 8.02 -7.55 13.79
C MET A 213 8.26 -7.58 12.28
N SER A 214 8.05 -6.46 11.57
CA SER A 214 8.44 -6.32 10.16
C SER A 214 9.95 -6.44 9.97
N LEU A 215 10.76 -5.82 10.84
CA LEU A 215 12.22 -5.94 10.80
C LEU A 215 12.66 -7.39 11.05
N VAL A 216 12.14 -8.02 12.10
CA VAL A 216 12.43 -9.43 12.42
C VAL A 216 12.02 -10.34 11.25
N GLY A 217 10.83 -10.12 10.70
CA GLY A 217 10.34 -10.84 9.52
C GLY A 217 11.28 -10.70 8.32
N MET A 218 11.79 -9.49 8.07
CA MET A 218 12.71 -9.23 6.96
C MET A 218 14.05 -9.91 7.18
N ILE A 219 14.59 -9.89 8.40
CA ILE A 219 15.82 -10.60 8.77
C ILE A 219 15.62 -12.11 8.55
N VAL A 220 14.55 -12.68 9.11
CA VAL A 220 14.23 -14.11 8.97
C VAL A 220 14.12 -14.47 7.48
N TYR A 221 13.31 -13.74 6.71
CA TYR A 221 13.15 -13.95 5.26
C TYR A 221 14.50 -13.90 4.52
N THR A 222 15.39 -12.97 4.88
CA THR A 222 16.72 -12.82 4.26
C THR A 222 17.59 -14.07 4.43
N PHE A 223 17.61 -14.64 5.63
CA PHE A 223 18.43 -15.81 5.91
C PHE A 223 17.76 -17.11 5.47
N THR A 224 16.43 -17.19 5.47
CA THR A 224 15.69 -18.38 5.07
C THR A 224 15.55 -18.55 3.55
N LEU A 225 15.57 -17.47 2.78
CA LEU A 225 15.44 -17.53 1.32
C LEU A 225 16.48 -18.47 0.67
N SER A 226 17.69 -18.53 1.23
CA SER A 226 18.80 -19.35 0.71
C SER A 226 18.84 -20.80 1.20
N LEU A 227 17.88 -21.25 2.01
CA LEU A 227 17.92 -22.59 2.62
C LEU A 227 17.51 -23.74 1.68
N GLY A 228 17.05 -23.45 0.46
CA GLY A 228 16.63 -24.47 -0.51
C GLY A 228 15.27 -25.12 -0.21
N HIS A 229 14.54 -24.66 0.81
CA HIS A 229 13.22 -25.15 1.16
C HIS A 229 12.14 -24.12 0.82
N LEU A 230 11.47 -24.31 -0.32
CA LEU A 230 10.45 -23.39 -0.84
C LEU A 230 9.32 -23.12 0.17
N TRP A 231 8.86 -24.14 0.91
CA TRP A 231 7.80 -23.99 1.90
C TRP A 231 8.17 -23.01 3.03
N VAL A 232 9.46 -22.95 3.41
CA VAL A 232 9.95 -22.00 4.43
C VAL A 232 9.83 -20.57 3.90
N VAL A 233 10.06 -20.38 2.60
CA VAL A 233 9.88 -19.07 1.94
C VAL A 233 8.42 -18.64 1.99
N PHE A 234 7.46 -19.54 1.75
CA PHE A 234 6.03 -19.24 1.90
C PHE A 234 5.67 -18.77 3.31
N VAL A 235 6.12 -19.49 4.34
CA VAL A 235 5.81 -19.15 5.74
C VAL A 235 6.44 -17.82 6.14
N THR A 236 7.72 -17.62 5.80
CA THR A 236 8.46 -16.41 6.19
C THR A 236 8.01 -15.18 5.42
N ALA A 237 7.70 -15.33 4.13
CA ALA A 237 7.11 -14.27 3.31
C ALA A 237 5.69 -13.91 3.78
N GLY A 238 4.85 -14.89 4.11
CA GLY A 238 3.53 -14.64 4.68
C GLY A 238 3.61 -13.91 6.02
N LEU A 239 4.52 -14.31 6.91
CA LEU A 239 4.73 -13.60 8.18
C LEU A 239 5.20 -12.16 7.96
N LEU A 240 6.12 -11.95 7.03
CA LEU A 240 6.60 -10.63 6.65
C LEU A 240 5.47 -9.75 6.08
N GLY A 241 4.67 -10.31 5.17
CA GLY A 241 3.52 -9.62 4.57
C GLY A 241 2.46 -9.24 5.60
N PHE A 242 2.17 -10.13 6.55
CA PHE A 242 1.25 -9.86 7.66
C PHE A 242 1.62 -8.57 8.42
N PHE A 243 2.89 -8.42 8.82
CA PHE A 243 3.32 -7.25 9.59
C PHE A 243 3.53 -6.01 8.72
N MET A 244 4.17 -6.12 7.55
CA MET A 244 4.43 -4.96 6.69
C MET A 244 3.16 -4.37 6.09
N THR A 245 2.22 -5.21 5.63
CA THR A 245 0.94 -4.71 5.11
C THR A 245 0.03 -4.26 6.24
N GLY A 246 0.05 -4.94 7.39
CA GLY A 246 -0.69 -4.52 8.59
C GLY A 246 -0.28 -3.13 9.09
N TYR A 247 0.94 -2.70 8.79
CA TYR A 247 1.43 -1.36 9.11
C TYR A 247 0.73 -0.23 8.34
N LEU A 248 0.21 -0.48 7.13
CA LEU A 248 -0.44 0.56 6.30
C LEU A 248 -1.62 1.24 7.02
N PRO A 249 -2.67 0.50 7.46
CA PRO A 249 -3.80 1.13 8.16
C PRO A 249 -3.38 1.74 9.51
N LEU A 250 -2.44 1.11 10.23
CA LEU A 250 -1.89 1.66 11.48
C LEU A 250 -1.30 3.07 11.27
N GLY A 251 -0.55 3.24 10.18
CA GLY A 251 0.06 4.51 9.81
C GLY A 251 -0.97 5.59 9.51
N PHE A 252 -2.05 5.26 8.80
CA PHE A 252 -3.12 6.22 8.50
C PHE A 252 -3.89 6.64 9.76
N GLU A 253 -4.26 5.70 10.62
CA GLU A 253 -4.94 5.99 11.89
C GLU A 253 -4.06 6.83 12.82
N PHE A 254 -2.77 6.45 12.97
CA PHE A 254 -1.86 7.21 13.82
C PHE A 254 -1.61 8.62 13.27
N ALA A 255 -1.59 8.77 11.94
CA ALA A 255 -1.47 10.06 11.31
C ALA A 255 -2.69 10.94 11.55
N ALA A 256 -3.91 10.40 11.37
CA ALA A 256 -5.15 11.13 11.66
C ALA A 256 -5.16 11.67 13.11
N GLU A 257 -4.70 10.85 14.05
CA GLU A 257 -4.58 11.21 15.46
C GLU A 257 -3.56 12.32 15.72
N LEU A 258 -2.38 12.28 15.09
CA LEU A 258 -1.33 13.30 15.24
C LEU A 258 -1.67 14.62 14.54
N THR A 259 -2.49 14.57 13.50
CA THR A 259 -2.75 15.71 12.61
C THR A 259 -4.08 16.40 12.85
N TYR A 260 -4.91 15.89 13.77
CA TYR A 260 -6.17 16.53 14.13
C TYR A 260 -5.98 18.04 14.47
N PRO A 261 -6.84 18.95 13.97
CA PRO A 261 -8.07 18.75 13.18
C PRO A 261 -7.89 18.83 11.65
N GLU A 262 -6.69 18.57 11.12
CA GLU A 262 -6.44 18.61 9.67
C GLU A 262 -7.11 17.42 8.94
N SER A 263 -7.36 17.59 7.64
CA SER A 263 -8.02 16.57 6.80
C SER A 263 -7.22 15.26 6.75
N GLU A 264 -7.89 14.15 7.09
CA GLU A 264 -7.33 12.79 6.97
C GLU A 264 -6.87 12.47 5.55
N GLY A 265 -7.56 13.00 4.54
CA GLY A 265 -7.18 12.85 3.13
C GLY A 265 -5.86 13.51 2.78
N THR A 266 -5.58 14.69 3.34
CA THR A 266 -4.29 15.39 3.13
C THR A 266 -3.14 14.65 3.83
N SER A 267 -3.38 14.22 5.07
CA SER A 267 -2.41 13.48 5.90
C SER A 267 -2.02 12.14 5.25
N SER A 268 -3.01 11.30 4.91
CA SER A 268 -2.81 10.03 4.19
C SER A 268 -2.19 10.21 2.81
N GLY A 269 -2.51 11.30 2.10
CA GLY A 269 -1.88 11.67 0.84
C GLY A 269 -0.37 11.88 0.97
N LEU A 270 0.08 12.65 1.98
CA LEU A 270 1.50 12.89 2.25
C LEU A 270 2.26 11.60 2.64
N LEU A 271 1.61 10.72 3.41
CA LEU A 271 2.16 9.40 3.74
C LEU A 271 2.40 8.54 2.48
N ASN A 272 1.44 8.53 1.56
CA ASN A 272 1.58 7.82 0.29
C ASN A 272 2.68 8.42 -0.60
N VAL A 273 2.80 9.75 -0.66
CA VAL A 273 3.90 10.41 -1.37
C VAL A 273 5.25 9.95 -0.82
N SER A 274 5.39 9.92 0.52
CA SER A 274 6.61 9.42 1.16
C SER A 274 6.89 7.96 0.80
N ALA A 275 5.90 7.09 0.89
CA ALA A 275 6.02 5.67 0.52
C ALA A 275 6.44 5.46 -0.94
N GLN A 276 5.92 6.26 -1.88
CA GLN A 276 6.31 6.17 -3.28
C GLN A 276 7.76 6.62 -3.51
N ILE A 277 8.18 7.74 -2.90
CA ILE A 277 9.56 8.25 -3.01
C ILE A 277 10.56 7.21 -2.51
N PHE A 278 10.33 6.67 -1.30
CA PHE A 278 11.20 5.64 -0.72
C PHE A 278 11.09 4.31 -1.48
N GLY A 279 9.91 3.94 -1.96
CA GLY A 279 9.71 2.74 -2.78
C GLY A 279 10.54 2.77 -4.05
N ILE A 280 10.56 3.90 -4.77
CA ILE A 280 11.41 4.08 -5.96
C ILE A 280 12.90 3.98 -5.57
N ALA A 281 13.31 4.71 -4.54
CA ALA A 281 14.70 4.73 -4.08
C ALA A 281 15.21 3.33 -3.68
N PHE A 282 14.43 2.58 -2.90
CA PHE A 282 14.79 1.25 -2.45
C PHE A 282 14.69 0.21 -3.54
N THR A 283 13.71 0.29 -4.45
CA THR A 283 13.62 -0.65 -5.58
C THR A 283 14.87 -0.53 -6.46
N ILE A 284 15.30 0.69 -6.79
CA ILE A 284 16.51 0.91 -7.60
C ILE A 284 17.75 0.52 -6.81
N GLY A 285 17.88 1.00 -5.56
CA GLY A 285 19.04 0.75 -4.72
C GLY A 285 19.25 -0.74 -4.42
N GLN A 286 18.20 -1.42 -3.96
CA GLN A 286 18.21 -2.87 -3.72
C GLN A 286 18.52 -3.61 -5.03
N GLY A 287 17.88 -3.24 -6.15
CA GLY A 287 18.12 -3.87 -7.44
C GLY A 287 19.59 -3.83 -7.87
N GLN A 288 20.25 -2.68 -7.74
CA GLN A 288 21.68 -2.53 -8.07
C GLN A 288 22.59 -3.32 -7.13
N ILE A 289 22.29 -3.35 -5.82
CA ILE A 289 23.06 -4.13 -4.85
C ILE A 289 22.89 -5.63 -5.11
N MET A 290 21.68 -6.07 -5.43
CA MET A 290 21.41 -7.47 -5.79
C MET A 290 22.23 -7.93 -7.00
N ASP A 291 22.45 -7.04 -7.96
CA ASP A 291 23.23 -7.37 -9.16
C ASP A 291 24.72 -7.53 -8.88
N ARG A 292 25.28 -6.67 -8.04
CA ARG A 292 26.72 -6.68 -7.72
C ARG A 292 27.10 -7.65 -6.61
N PHE A 293 26.28 -7.75 -5.57
CA PHE A 293 26.61 -8.42 -4.30
C PHE A 293 25.62 -9.55 -3.94
N GLY A 294 24.61 -9.80 -4.77
CA GLY A 294 23.63 -10.85 -4.57
C GLY A 294 22.44 -10.46 -3.69
N THR A 295 21.43 -11.33 -3.65
CA THR A 295 20.14 -11.05 -2.99
C THR A 295 20.26 -10.78 -1.50
N LYS A 296 21.15 -11.48 -0.79
CA LYS A 296 21.36 -11.29 0.65
C LYS A 296 21.78 -9.85 0.96
N ALA A 297 22.73 -9.30 0.20
CA ALA A 297 23.18 -7.92 0.37
C ALA A 297 22.06 -6.91 0.10
N GLY A 298 21.25 -7.15 -0.94
CA GLY A 298 20.08 -6.32 -1.24
C GLY A 298 19.07 -6.32 -0.09
N ASN A 299 18.80 -7.49 0.50
CA ASN A 299 17.87 -7.59 1.61
C ASN A 299 18.43 -6.99 2.92
N LEU A 300 19.74 -7.08 3.14
CA LEU A 300 20.40 -6.42 4.28
C LEU A 300 20.28 -4.89 4.22
N LEU A 301 20.23 -4.29 3.02
CA LEU A 301 19.87 -2.87 2.87
C LEU A 301 18.49 -2.60 3.46
N LEU A 302 17.48 -3.39 3.08
CA LEU A 302 16.12 -3.22 3.60
C LEU A 302 16.05 -3.46 5.12
N CYS A 303 16.77 -4.45 5.65
CA CYS A 303 16.90 -4.66 7.10
C CYS A 303 17.48 -3.42 7.81
N SER A 304 18.54 -2.82 7.23
CA SER A 304 19.18 -1.62 7.80
C SER A 304 18.24 -0.42 7.80
N VAL A 305 17.48 -0.26 6.71
CA VAL A 305 16.46 0.78 6.58
C VAL A 305 15.32 0.57 7.58
N LEU A 306 14.81 -0.65 7.72
CA LEU A 306 13.76 -0.98 8.70
C LEU A 306 14.25 -0.81 10.14
N PHE A 307 15.52 -1.11 10.42
CA PHE A 307 16.12 -0.85 11.72
C PHE A 307 16.18 0.65 12.04
N LEU A 308 16.64 1.46 11.08
CA LEU A 308 16.61 2.92 11.21
C LEU A 308 15.18 3.44 11.42
N GLY A 309 14.23 2.93 10.64
CA GLY A 309 12.82 3.25 10.77
C GLY A 309 12.26 2.90 12.15
N THR A 310 12.62 1.74 12.70
CA THR A 310 12.22 1.30 14.05
C THR A 310 12.72 2.28 15.13
N ILE A 311 13.99 2.68 15.05
CA ILE A 311 14.58 3.66 15.99
C ILE A 311 13.82 4.99 15.89
N MET A 312 13.60 5.48 14.67
CA MET A 312 12.86 6.72 14.45
C MET A 312 11.41 6.63 14.97
N THR A 313 10.73 5.49 14.78
CA THR A 313 9.36 5.28 15.28
C THR A 313 9.31 5.34 16.80
N ALA A 314 10.34 4.85 17.51
CA ALA A 314 10.40 4.92 18.98
C ALA A 314 10.41 6.37 19.50
N PHE A 315 11.03 7.29 18.75
CA PHE A 315 11.11 8.72 19.08
C PHE A 315 9.83 9.51 18.79
N ILE A 316 8.84 8.94 18.07
CA ILE A 316 7.56 9.63 17.84
C ILE A 316 6.87 9.82 19.19
N LYS A 317 6.54 11.07 19.56
CA LYS A 317 5.72 11.31 20.76
C LYS A 317 4.27 10.98 20.45
N SER A 318 3.62 10.24 21.36
CA SER A 318 2.20 9.93 21.27
C SER A 318 1.38 11.12 21.76
N ASP A 319 1.25 12.15 20.92
CA ASP A 319 0.30 13.24 21.15
C ASP A 319 -1.06 12.82 20.56
N LEU A 320 -1.92 12.24 21.39
CA LEU A 320 -3.26 11.76 21.00
C LEU A 320 -4.26 12.91 20.95
N ARG A 321 -4.13 13.79 19.94
CA ARG A 321 -4.86 15.06 19.87
C ARG A 321 -6.35 14.88 19.64
N ARG A 322 -6.78 13.87 18.89
CA ARG A 322 -8.20 13.60 18.62
C ARG A 322 -8.88 13.08 19.89
N GLN A 323 -8.23 12.17 20.62
CA GLN A 323 -8.74 11.70 21.91
C GLN A 323 -8.84 12.80 22.96
N GLN A 324 -7.85 13.69 23.03
CA GLN A 324 -7.89 14.82 23.94
C GLN A 324 -9.07 15.75 23.62
N ALA A 325 -9.33 16.02 22.34
CA ALA A 325 -10.48 16.82 21.91
C ALA A 325 -11.84 16.15 22.21
N ASP A 326 -11.95 14.82 22.05
CA ASP A 326 -13.18 14.08 22.40
C ASP A 326 -13.46 14.13 23.91
N LEU A 327 -12.42 13.97 24.73
CA LEU A 327 -12.52 14.07 26.20
C LEU A 327 -12.90 15.49 26.66
N GLU A 328 -12.40 16.53 25.99
CA GLU A 328 -12.77 17.93 26.28
C GLU A 328 -14.23 18.22 25.94
N ASN A 329 -14.75 17.67 24.83
CA ASN A 329 -16.15 17.83 24.43
C ASN A 329 -17.15 17.05 25.30
N GLU A 330 -16.76 15.92 25.90
CA GLU A 330 -17.60 15.20 26.86
C GLU A 330 -17.72 15.91 28.22
N GLN A 331 -16.79 16.81 28.53
CA GLN A 331 -16.77 17.58 29.79
C GLN A 331 -17.50 18.93 29.71
N THR A 332 -17.88 19.39 28.51
CA THR A 332 -18.63 20.64 28.25
C THR A 332 -20.09 20.38 27.93
#